data_AF-A0A4U1EAL4-F1
#
_entry.id   AF-A0A4U1EAL4-F1
#
_cell.length_a   1.000
_cell.length_b   1.000
_cell.length_c   1.000
_cell.angle_alpha   90.00
_cell.angle_beta   90.00
_cell.angle_gamma   90.00
#
_symmetry.space_group_name_H-M   'P 1'
#
loop_
_entity.id
_entity.type
_entity.pdbx_description
1 polymer ?
#
loop_
_entity_poly.entity_id
_entity_poly.type
_entity_poly.pdbx_seq_one_letter_code
_entity_poly.pdbx_strand_id
1 'polypeptide(L)' 'MLDEYFEEQMKEIIRMCSHHRQTMLFSATMTDEVKDLASVSLKNPVRIFVNSNTDVAPFLRQEFIRIRPNREGDREAIV' A
#
# COMPACT_ATOMS: atom_id res chain seq x y z
N MET A 1 2.07 9.19 -5.70
CA MET A 1 3.34 8.41 -5.66
C MET A 1 3.32 7.30 -6.71
N LEU A 2 2.18 6.66 -6.98
CA LEU A 2 1.94 5.93 -8.24
C LEU A 2 0.99 6.77 -9.11
N ASP A 3 1.36 8.03 -9.35
CA ASP A 3 0.69 8.83 -10.37
C ASP A 3 1.28 8.40 -11.73
N GLU A 4 0.48 8.43 -12.81
CA GLU A 4 0.89 7.97 -14.15
C GLU A 4 2.27 8.48 -14.59
N TYR A 5 2.62 9.71 -14.19
CA TYR A 5 3.91 10.35 -14.49
C TYR A 5 5.11 9.76 -13.73
N PHE A 6 4.90 9.12 -12.58
CA PHE A 6 5.97 8.58 -11.75
C PHE A 6 6.57 7.31 -12.35
N GLU A 7 5.78 6.51 -13.04
CA GLU A 7 6.23 5.28 -13.69
C GLU A 7 7.25 5.59 -14.81
N GLU A 8 6.96 6.59 -15.65
CA GLU A 8 7.86 7.03 -16.71
C GLU A 8 9.18 7.55 -16.15
N GLN A 9 9.12 8.37 -15.10
CA GLN A 9 10.32 8.90 -14.44
C GLN A 9 11.19 7.78 -13.86
N MET A 10 10.60 6.76 -13.23
CA MET A 10 11.37 5.61 -12.74
C MET A 10 11.97 4.79 -13.87
N LYS A 11 11.26 4.57 -14.98
CA LYS A 11 11.80 3.86 -16.15
C LYS A 11 13.07 4.56 -16.66
N GLU A 12 13.07 5.89 -16.73
CA GLU A 12 14.25 6.66 -17.13
C GLU A 12 15.41 6.53 -16.13
N ILE A 13 15.15 6.65 -14.82
CA ILE A 13 16.18 6.44 -13.79
C ILE A 13 16.78 5.03 -13.88
N ILE A 14 15.94 4.01 -14.04
CA ILE A 14 16.35 2.62 -14.17
C ILE A 14 17.20 2.40 -15.42
N ARG A 15 16.87 3.04 -16.54
CA ARG A 15 17.66 2.98 -17.79
C ARG A 15 19.05 3.59 -17.64
N MET A 16 19.18 4.64 -16.82
CA MET A 16 20.47 5.26 -16.54
C MET A 16 21.32 4.47 -15.53
N CYS A 17 20.74 3.51 -14.81
CA CYS A 17 21.47 2.65 -13.88
C CYS A 17 22.19 1.51 -14.60
N SER A 18 23.21 0.96 -13.95
CA SER A 18 23.88 -0.27 -14.40
C SER A 18 22.87 -1.41 -14.63
N HIS A 19 23.10 -2.19 -15.69
CA HIS A 19 22.37 -3.42 -15.97
C HIS A 19 22.58 -4.47 -14.88
N HIS A 20 23.75 -4.47 -14.25
CA HIS A 20 24.08 -5.32 -13.11
C HIS A 20 23.92 -4.51 -11.82
N ARG A 21 22.68 -4.44 -11.33
CA ARG A 21 22.32 -3.81 -10.06
C ARG A 21 21.47 -4.74 -9.21
N GLN A 22 21.58 -4.60 -7.90
CA GLN A 22 20.61 -5.17 -6.96
C GLN A 22 19.55 -4.10 -6.68
N THR A 23 18.29 -4.40 -6.98
CA THR A 23 17.15 -3.51 -6.71
C THR A 23 16.33 -4.10 -5.57
N MET A 24 15.93 -3.27 -4.61
CA MET A 24 15.02 -3.64 -3.52
C MET A 24 13.82 -2.70 -3.53
N LEU A 25 12.62 -3.26 -3.36
CA LEU A 25 11.37 -2.52 -3.26
C LEU A 25 10.80 -2.71 -1.85
N PHE A 26 10.55 -1.60 -1.15
CA PHE A 26 9.91 -1.59 0.17
C PHE A 26 8.53 -0.97 0.04
N SER A 27 7.50 -1.70 0.47
CA SER A 27 6.13 -1.18 0.51
C SER A 27 5.43 -1.62 1.78
N ALA A 28 4.64 -0.71 2.35
CA ALA A 28 3.77 -1.00 3.49
C ALA A 28 2.50 -1.76 3.07
N THR A 29 2.09 -1.62 1.80
CA THR A 29 0.88 -2.24 1.24
C THR A 29 1.18 -2.94 -0.09
N MET A 30 0.39 -3.95 -0.43
CA MET A 30 0.45 -4.59 -1.75
C MET A 30 -0.82 -4.26 -2.54
N THR A 31 -0.80 -3.10 -3.19
CA THR A 31 -1.80 -2.73 -4.20
C THR A 31 -1.38 -3.28 -5.58
N ASP A 32 -2.30 -3.27 -6.55
CA ASP A 32 -1.98 -3.72 -7.92
C ASP A 32 -0.93 -2.82 -8.58
N GLU A 33 -0.97 -1.51 -8.35
CA GLU A 33 0.03 -0.55 -8.81
C GLU A 33 1.45 -0.88 -8.30
N VAL A 34 1.57 -1.36 -7.04
CA VAL A 34 2.87 -1.78 -6.46
C VAL A 34 3.37 -3.07 -7.13
N LYS A 35 2.47 -3.96 -7.55
CA LYS A 35 2.85 -5.18 -8.29
C LYS A 35 3.38 -4.83 -9.67
N ASP A 36 2.73 -3.88 -10.35
CA ASP A 36 3.17 -3.41 -11.66
C ASP A 36 4.54 -2.75 -11.56
N LEU A 37 4.76 -1.92 -10.54
CA LEU A 37 6.06 -1.33 -10.26
C LEU A 37 7.15 -2.40 -10.00
N ALA A 38 6.83 -3.42 -9.20
CA ALA A 38 7.77 -4.50 -8.93
C ALA A 38 8.18 -5.24 -10.22
N SER A 39 7.26 -5.38 -11.17
CA SER A 39 7.52 -6.05 -12.46
C SER A 39 8.47 -5.26 -13.36
N VAL A 40 8.39 -3.93 -13.34
CA VAL A 40 9.23 -3.04 -14.17
C VAL A 40 10.64 -2.89 -13.58
N SER A 41 10.76 -2.89 -12.26
CA SER A 41 12.00 -2.51 -11.57
C SER A 41 12.88 -3.69 -11.11
N LEU A 42 12.30 -4.87 -10.89
CA LEU A 42 12.96 -6.03 -10.31
C LEU A 42 13.10 -7.18 -11.32
N LYS A 43 14.21 -7.93 -11.23
CA LYS A 43 14.45 -9.16 -12.00
C LYS A 43 14.45 -10.36 -11.05
N ASN A 44 13.49 -11.27 -11.21
CA ASN A 44 13.30 -12.45 -10.34
C ASN A 44 13.37 -12.13 -8.83
N PRO A 45 12.51 -11.23 -8.31
CA PRO A 45 12.59 -10.81 -6.91
C PRO A 45 12.14 -11.90 -5.94
N VAL A 46 12.84 -11.98 -4.80
CA VAL A 46 12.36 -12.70 -3.63
C VAL A 46 11.41 -11.79 -2.86
N ARG A 47 10.19 -12.26 -2.57
CA ARG A 47 9.18 -11.51 -1.83
C ARG A 47 9.29 -11.86 -0.34
N ILE A 48 9.49 -10.86 0.50
CA ILE A 48 9.53 -11.01 1.95
C ILE A 48 8.35 -10.22 2.52
N PHE A 49 7.47 -10.93 3.21
CA PHE A 49 6.36 -10.34 3.95
C PHE A 49 6.67 -10.44 5.43
N VAL A 50 6.77 -9.29 6.09
CA VAL A 50 6.69 -9.23 7.55
C VAL A 50 5.19 -9.20 7.87
N ASN A 51 4.72 -10.16 8.68
CA ASN A 51 3.30 -10.37 8.99
C ASN A 51 2.52 -9.05 9.13
N SER A 52 1.30 -9.03 8.59
CA SER A 52 0.39 -7.90 8.69
C SER A 52 0.03 -7.66 10.16
N ASN A 53 0.65 -6.67 10.79
CA ASN A 53 0.06 -6.09 11.99
C ASN A 53 -1.14 -5.23 11.55
N THR A 54 -2.19 -5.91 11.08
CA THR A 54 -3.58 -5.51 11.30
C THR A 54 -3.98 -5.67 12.77
N ASP A 55 -3.01 -5.96 13.65
CA ASP A 55 -3.14 -5.69 15.06
C ASP A 55 -3.38 -4.20 15.25
N VAL A 56 -4.65 -3.92 15.49
CA VAL A 56 -5.10 -2.70 16.14
C VAL A 56 -4.14 -2.42 17.29
N ALA A 57 -3.63 -1.19 17.38
CA ALA A 57 -2.71 -0.82 18.45
C ALA A 57 -3.30 -1.28 19.81
N PRO A 58 -2.51 -1.91 20.70
CA PRO A 58 -3.04 -2.61 21.88
C PRO A 58 -3.83 -1.72 22.85
N PHE A 59 -3.71 -0.39 22.71
CA PHE A 59 -4.41 0.60 23.53
C PHE A 59 -5.48 1.40 22.74
N LEU A 60 -5.80 1.00 21.51
CA LEU A 60 -6.86 1.65 20.74
C LEU A 60 -8.23 1.12 21.18
N ARG A 61 -9.00 1.96 21.89
CA ARG A 61 -10.40 1.66 22.22
C ARG A 61 -11.26 1.85 20.96
N GLN A 62 -11.81 0.75 20.45
CA GLN A 62 -12.75 0.77 19.32
C GLN A 62 -14.17 0.51 19.81
N GLU A 63 -15.12 1.36 19.43
CA GLU A 63 -16.54 1.21 19.76
C GLU A 63 -17.34 1.31 18.45
N PHE A 64 -18.30 0.41 18.27
CA PHE A 64 -19.18 0.39 17.10
C PHE A 64 -20.63 0.44 17.55
N ILE A 65 -21.40 1.36 16.96
CA ILE A 65 -22.85 1.45 17.16
C ILE A 65 -23.52 0.92 15.89
N ARG A 66 -24.20 -0.23 16.02
CA ARG A 66 -24.97 -0.79 14.90
C ARG A 66 -26.36 -0.16 14.85
N ILE A 67 -26.58 0.67 13.85
CA ILE A 67 -27.89 1.28 13.57
C ILE A 67 -28.72 0.31 12.74
N ARG A 68 -30.02 0.19 13.05
CA ARG A 68 -30.94 -0.64 12.26
C ARG A 68 -31.22 0.04 10.91
N PRO A 69 -31.45 -0.73 9.83
CA PRO A 69 -31.89 -0.15 8.56
C PRO A 69 -33.12 0.75 8.76
N ASN A 70 -33.17 1.90 8.09
CA ASN A 70 -34.21 2.93 8.19
C ASN A 70 -34.23 3.74 9.50
N ARG A 71 -33.16 3.70 10.31
CA ARG A 71 -32.97 4.55 11.50
C ARG A 71 -31.67 5.36 11.44
N GLU A 72 -31.22 5.70 10.23
CA GLU A 72 -29.96 6.41 9.99
C GLU A 72 -29.92 7.81 10.66
N GLY A 73 -31.09 8.40 10.93
CA GLY A 73 -31.22 9.65 11.68
C GLY A 73 -30.87 9.55 13.17
N ASP A 74 -30.80 8.35 13.74
CA ASP A 74 -30.34 8.11 15.12
C ASP A 74 -28.80 8.07 15.21
N ARG A 75 -28.07 8.34 14.10
CA ARG A 75 -26.61 8.45 14.09
C ARG A 75 -26.20 9.69 14.87
N GLU A 76 -25.66 9.49 16.07
CA GLU A 76 -25.09 10.59 16.85
C GLU A 76 -24.07 11.36 15.99
N ALA A 77 -24.16 12.69 16.02
CA ALA A 77 -23.16 13.54 15.41
C ALA A 77 -21.87 13.39 16.21
N ILE A 78 -20.82 12.88 15.57
CA ILE A 78 -19.48 12.85 16.16
C ILE A 78 -19.01 14.31 16.22
N VAL A 79 -18.87 14.85 17.43
CA VAL A 79 -18.24 16.16 17.72
C VAL A 79 -16.74 15.96 17.90
#